data_AF-A0A3B8LN01-F1
#
_entry.id   AF-A0A3B8LN01-F1
#
_cell.length_a   1.000
_cell.length_b   1.000
_cell.length_c   1.000
_cell.angle_alpha   90.00
_cell.angle_beta   90.00
_cell.angle_gamma   90.00
#
_symmetry.space_group_name_H-M   'P 1'
#
loop_
_entity.id
_entity.type
_entity.pdbx_description
1 polymer ?
#
loop_
_entity_poly.entity_id
_entity_poly.type
_entity_poly.pdbx_seq_one_letter_code
_entity_poly.pdbx_strand_id
1 'polypeptide(L)'
;MRAGRADMMVTGGVSRPDNLYTQIGFSQLQALSPSGVCSPFDAKGDGLVVGEGAGVVILKRLKDALAHGDEIHGLIHGVGLSNDIGGNLLAPDSEGQLRAMKKAYALTGWEPQEVDLIECHGTGTPLGDKKEVASLQALWQEAGAQSEECVIGSVKSMIGHLLTAASVAGLIKVLLSMKHKTLPPTAHFSSPPESIPLEGSPFSVLSASRP
;
A
#
# COMPACT_ATOMS: atom_id res chain seq x y z
N MET A 1 -6.07 -13.86 -18.02
CA MET A 1 -4.70 -14.43 -18.10
C MET A 1 -4.61 -15.85 -17.55
N ARG A 2 -4.79 -16.09 -16.22
CA ARG A 2 -4.75 -17.46 -15.65
C ARG A 2 -5.79 -18.40 -16.26
N ALA A 3 -7.02 -17.92 -16.48
CA ALA A 3 -8.08 -18.68 -17.14
C ALA A 3 -7.95 -18.76 -18.68
N GLY A 4 -6.80 -18.43 -19.27
CA GLY A 4 -6.58 -18.48 -20.73
C GLY A 4 -7.33 -17.44 -21.58
N ARG A 5 -8.24 -16.66 -21.00
CA ARG A 5 -9.09 -15.69 -21.74
C ARG A 5 -8.40 -14.46 -22.33
N ALA A 6 -7.11 -14.25 -22.03
CA ALA A 6 -6.32 -13.13 -22.53
C ALA A 6 -4.83 -13.44 -22.39
N ASP A 7 -4.06 -13.11 -23.43
CA ASP A 7 -2.60 -13.33 -23.52
C ASP A 7 -1.78 -12.15 -23.00
N MET A 8 -2.36 -10.96 -23.10
CA MET A 8 -1.84 -9.70 -22.56
C MET A 8 -3.01 -8.90 -21.97
N MET A 9 -2.75 -8.13 -20.92
CA MET A 9 -3.72 -7.19 -20.35
C MET A 9 -3.06 -5.83 -20.17
N VAL A 10 -3.71 -4.78 -20.66
CA VAL A 10 -3.39 -3.39 -20.27
C VAL A 10 -4.27 -3.05 -19.07
N THR A 11 -3.67 -2.66 -17.95
CA THR A 11 -4.41 -2.36 -16.72
C THR A 11 -3.75 -1.22 -15.95
N GLY A 12 -4.49 -0.60 -15.05
CA GLY A 12 -4.02 0.57 -14.32
C GLY A 12 -5.18 1.37 -13.76
N GLY A 13 -4.95 2.66 -13.56
CA GLY A 13 -5.95 3.58 -13.03
C GLY A 13 -5.65 5.02 -13.43
N VAL A 14 -6.71 5.81 -13.53
CA VAL A 14 -6.66 7.26 -13.70
C VAL A 14 -7.50 7.91 -12.62
N SER A 15 -6.99 9.00 -12.07
CA SER A 15 -7.71 9.87 -11.16
C SER A 15 -7.43 11.32 -11.51
N ARG A 16 -8.50 12.01 -11.88
CA ARG A 16 -8.53 13.46 -12.09
C ARG A 16 -9.90 13.96 -11.59
N PRO A 17 -10.14 13.86 -10.27
CA PRO A 17 -11.41 14.24 -9.71
C PRO A 17 -11.60 15.75 -9.81
N ASP A 18 -12.84 16.18 -9.89
CA ASP A 18 -13.15 17.59 -9.66
C ASP A 18 -12.79 17.93 -8.20
N ASN A 19 -12.00 19.00 -8.05
CA ASN A 19 -11.47 19.39 -6.76
C ASN A 19 -12.59 19.82 -5.80
N LEU A 20 -13.65 20.48 -6.28
CA LEU A 20 -14.73 20.94 -5.43
C LEU A 20 -15.50 19.76 -4.82
N TYR A 21 -15.81 18.75 -5.64
CA TYR A 21 -16.53 17.56 -5.16
C TYR A 21 -15.72 16.74 -4.16
N THR A 22 -14.43 16.54 -4.41
CA THR A 22 -13.58 15.80 -3.47
C THR A 22 -13.31 16.57 -2.18
N GLN A 23 -13.09 17.88 -2.27
CA GLN A 23 -12.90 18.73 -1.08
C GLN A 23 -14.15 18.76 -0.21
N ILE A 24 -15.35 18.97 -0.79
CA ILE A 24 -16.61 18.96 -0.04
C ILE A 24 -16.85 17.56 0.57
N GLY A 25 -16.72 16.50 -0.23
CA GLY A 25 -16.98 15.13 0.21
C GLY A 25 -16.08 14.71 1.37
N PHE A 26 -14.76 14.84 1.22
CA PHE A 26 -13.84 14.46 2.28
C PHE A 26 -13.84 15.42 3.48
N SER A 27 -14.24 16.68 3.32
CA SER A 27 -14.50 17.58 4.45
C SER A 27 -15.67 17.08 5.31
N GLN A 28 -16.77 16.65 4.69
CA GLN A 28 -17.92 16.10 5.41
C GLN A 28 -17.57 14.80 6.15
N LEU A 29 -16.66 14.01 5.58
CA LEU A 29 -16.12 12.80 6.22
C LEU A 29 -15.04 13.09 7.26
N GLN A 30 -14.64 14.35 7.45
CA GLN A 30 -13.52 14.75 8.30
C GLN A 30 -12.23 13.98 8.00
N ALA A 31 -12.00 13.67 6.72
CA ALA A 31 -10.90 12.82 6.26
C ALA A 31 -9.71 13.64 5.73
N LEU A 32 -9.92 14.90 5.35
CA LEU A 32 -8.86 15.77 4.84
C LEU A 32 -7.92 16.21 5.96
N SER A 33 -6.62 16.23 5.64
CA SER A 33 -5.58 16.83 6.47
C SER A 33 -5.80 18.35 6.58
N PRO A 34 -6.04 18.90 7.78
CA PRO A 34 -6.09 20.35 7.98
C PRO A 34 -4.76 21.04 7.70
N SER A 35 -3.63 20.35 7.91
CA SER A 35 -2.29 20.87 7.58
C SER A 35 -1.98 20.84 6.08
N GLY A 36 -2.78 20.13 5.27
CA GLY A 36 -2.57 19.99 3.84
C GLY A 36 -1.38 19.07 3.49
N VAL A 37 -0.96 18.21 4.42
CA VAL A 37 0.18 17.30 4.25
C VAL A 37 -0.23 15.87 4.59
N CYS A 38 -0.02 14.94 3.66
CA CYS A 38 -0.24 13.52 3.93
C CYS A 38 0.98 12.96 4.67
N SER A 39 0.85 12.72 5.97
CA SER A 39 1.94 12.23 6.84
C SER A 39 1.64 10.82 7.37
N PRO A 40 1.69 9.78 6.51
CA PRO A 40 1.31 8.43 6.91
C PRO A 40 2.24 7.89 8.01
N PHE A 41 1.62 7.28 9.02
CA PHE A 41 2.28 6.70 10.20
C PHE A 41 3.01 7.69 11.12
N ASP A 42 3.03 8.99 10.80
CA ASP A 42 3.67 10.01 11.64
C ASP A 42 2.74 10.51 12.75
N ALA A 43 3.32 10.95 13.87
CA ALA A 43 2.58 11.56 14.98
C ALA A 43 1.78 12.81 14.59
N LYS A 44 2.16 13.48 13.49
CA LYS A 44 1.47 14.64 12.91
C LYS A 44 0.47 14.27 11.82
N GLY A 45 0.28 12.99 11.51
CA GLY A 45 -0.75 12.54 10.57
C GLY A 45 -2.13 13.00 11.02
N ASP A 46 -2.77 13.86 10.24
CA ASP A 46 -4.03 14.51 10.58
C ASP A 46 -5.09 14.37 9.47
N GLY A 47 -4.84 13.53 8.46
CA GLY A 47 -5.74 13.23 7.36
C GLY A 47 -5.05 13.02 6.03
N LEU A 48 -5.86 12.86 4.98
CA LEU A 48 -5.39 12.67 3.61
C LEU A 48 -5.29 14.00 2.86
N VAL A 49 -4.47 14.01 1.81
CA VAL A 49 -4.44 15.05 0.78
C VAL A 49 -4.83 14.40 -0.54
N VAL A 50 -5.77 14.97 -1.29
CA VAL A 50 -6.18 14.40 -2.59
C VAL A 50 -5.12 14.69 -3.64
N GLY A 51 -4.75 13.68 -4.42
CA GLY A 51 -3.82 13.82 -5.54
C GLY A 51 -4.45 13.39 -6.86
N GLU A 52 -3.80 13.73 -7.95
CA GLU A 52 -4.19 13.34 -9.31
C GLU A 52 -3.10 12.52 -9.97
N GLY A 53 -3.48 11.65 -10.90
CA GLY A 53 -2.51 10.89 -11.66
C GLY A 53 -3.11 9.78 -12.49
N ALA A 54 -2.33 9.28 -13.43
CA ALA A 54 -2.65 8.11 -14.23
C ALA A 54 -1.44 7.19 -14.30
N GLY A 55 -1.70 5.89 -14.27
CA GLY A 55 -0.67 4.88 -14.44
C GLY A 55 -1.24 3.68 -15.18
N VAL A 56 -0.42 3.08 -16.04
CA VAL A 56 -0.76 1.89 -16.81
C VAL A 56 0.41 0.93 -16.74
N VAL A 57 0.09 -0.35 -16.57
CA VAL A 57 1.02 -1.47 -16.65
C VAL A 57 0.51 -2.52 -17.64
N ILE A 58 1.43 -3.26 -18.23
CA ILE A 58 1.12 -4.36 -19.13
C ILE A 58 1.42 -5.67 -18.39
N LEU A 59 0.44 -6.56 -18.35
CA LEU A 59 0.58 -7.87 -17.75
C LEU A 59 0.64 -8.93 -18.86
N LYS A 60 1.60 -9.85 -18.71
CA LYS A 60 1.77 -11.08 -19.51
C LYS A 60 1.98 -12.26 -18.58
N ARG A 61 1.67 -13.48 -19.05
CA ARG A 61 2.09 -14.69 -18.32
C ARG A 61 3.60 -14.78 -18.44
N LEU A 62 4.29 -15.12 -17.34
CA LEU A 62 5.76 -15.18 -17.32
C LEU A 62 6.34 -16.01 -18.47
N LYS A 63 5.77 -17.19 -18.74
CA LYS A 63 6.23 -18.06 -19.84
C LYS A 63 6.21 -17.35 -21.20
N ASP A 64 5.19 -16.54 -21.46
CA ASP A 64 5.02 -15.85 -22.72
C ASP A 64 5.92 -14.62 -22.78
N ALA A 65 6.14 -13.95 -21.64
CA ALA A 65 7.09 -12.83 -21.57
C ALA A 65 8.51 -13.29 -21.90
N LEU A 66 8.93 -14.43 -21.31
CA LEU A 66 10.21 -15.06 -21.59
C LEU A 66 10.33 -15.52 -23.05
N ALA A 67 9.31 -16.19 -23.58
CA ALA A 67 9.32 -16.68 -24.97
C ALA A 67 9.40 -15.54 -26.01
N HIS A 68 8.80 -14.39 -25.73
CA HIS A 68 8.86 -13.22 -26.60
C HIS A 68 10.09 -12.33 -26.35
N GLY A 69 10.89 -12.59 -25.31
CA GLY A 69 12.03 -11.76 -24.95
C GLY A 69 11.64 -10.37 -24.42
N ASP A 70 10.48 -10.26 -23.75
CA ASP A 70 10.02 -9.00 -23.18
C ASP A 70 10.86 -8.58 -21.96
N GLU A 71 10.99 -7.27 -21.73
CA GLU A 71 11.51 -6.75 -20.46
C GLU A 71 10.52 -7.02 -19.32
N ILE A 72 11.00 -7.63 -18.23
CA ILE A 72 10.19 -7.98 -17.06
C ILE A 72 10.59 -7.07 -15.91
N HIS A 73 9.70 -6.14 -15.53
CA HIS A 73 9.94 -5.25 -14.39
C HIS A 73 9.70 -5.91 -13.03
N GLY A 74 8.85 -6.95 -12.97
CA GLY A 74 8.50 -7.65 -11.73
C GLY A 74 7.48 -8.77 -11.96
N LEU A 75 7.21 -9.53 -10.91
CA LEU A 75 6.28 -10.67 -10.92
C LEU A 75 5.15 -10.48 -9.90
N ILE A 76 3.90 -10.68 -10.34
CA ILE A 76 2.75 -10.74 -9.43
C ILE A 76 2.54 -12.20 -9.03
N HIS A 77 2.97 -12.57 -7.82
CA HIS A 77 2.86 -13.94 -7.31
C HIS A 77 1.41 -14.30 -6.91
N GLY A 78 0.73 -13.41 -6.20
CA GLY A 78 -0.62 -13.62 -5.68
C GLY A 78 -1.40 -12.32 -5.61
N VAL A 79 -2.74 -12.43 -5.66
CA VAL A 79 -3.66 -11.31 -5.45
C VAL A 79 -4.77 -11.79 -4.52
N GLY A 80 -4.90 -11.15 -3.37
CA GLY A 80 -5.94 -11.42 -2.40
C GLY A 80 -6.94 -10.27 -2.33
N LEU A 81 -8.22 -10.60 -2.39
CA LEU A 81 -9.31 -9.64 -2.32
C LEU A 81 -10.30 -10.03 -1.22
N SER A 82 -10.77 -9.04 -0.48
CA SER A 82 -11.80 -9.16 0.54
C SER A 82 -12.65 -7.90 0.56
N ASN A 83 -13.74 -7.95 1.30
CA ASN A 83 -14.45 -6.77 1.80
C ASN A 83 -14.46 -6.82 3.33
N ASP A 84 -14.64 -5.65 3.94
CA ASP A 84 -14.96 -5.51 5.35
C ASP A 84 -16.41 -5.99 5.56
N ILE A 85 -16.65 -6.75 6.63
CA ILE A 85 -17.95 -7.36 6.93
C ILE A 85 -18.57 -6.71 8.16
N GLY A 86 -17.76 -6.41 9.18
CA GLY A 86 -18.13 -5.61 10.34
C GLY A 86 -17.63 -4.17 10.24
N GLY A 87 -17.88 -3.38 11.29
CA GLY A 87 -17.44 -2.00 11.40
C GLY A 87 -18.50 -0.96 11.01
N ASN A 88 -18.06 0.26 10.76
CA ASN A 88 -18.90 1.35 10.25
C ASN A 88 -18.43 1.73 8.84
N LEU A 89 -19.28 2.37 8.04
CA LEU A 89 -18.99 2.68 6.63
C LEU A 89 -17.66 3.45 6.42
N LEU A 90 -17.21 4.18 7.44
CA LEU A 90 -16.04 5.07 7.37
C LEU A 90 -14.82 4.53 8.14
N ALA A 91 -14.97 3.44 8.89
CA ALA A 91 -13.92 2.90 9.73
C ALA A 91 -13.48 1.53 9.19
N PRO A 92 -12.19 1.38 8.85
CA PRO A 92 -11.69 0.12 8.32
C PRO A 92 -11.74 -1.00 9.37
N ASP A 93 -11.97 -2.22 8.90
CA ASP A 93 -11.97 -3.44 9.70
C ASP A 93 -10.69 -4.26 9.47
N SER A 94 -9.99 -4.61 10.56
CA SER A 94 -8.76 -5.41 10.49
C SER A 94 -9.02 -6.80 9.92
N GLU A 95 -10.20 -7.39 10.17
CA GLU A 95 -10.48 -8.72 9.63
C GLU A 95 -10.53 -8.74 8.10
N GLY A 96 -11.07 -7.68 7.48
CA GLY A 96 -11.11 -7.55 6.03
C GLY A 96 -9.71 -7.44 5.43
N GLN A 97 -8.85 -6.62 6.04
CA GLN A 97 -7.44 -6.47 5.66
C GLN A 97 -6.67 -7.79 5.80
N LEU A 98 -6.77 -8.45 6.96
CA LEU A 98 -6.14 -9.75 7.21
C LEU A 98 -6.60 -10.81 6.21
N ARG A 99 -7.90 -10.89 5.94
CA ARG A 99 -8.46 -11.85 4.99
C ARG A 99 -7.98 -11.60 3.56
N ALA A 100 -7.83 -10.33 3.15
CA ALA A 100 -7.24 -10.01 1.85
C ALA A 100 -5.77 -10.45 1.79
N MET A 101 -4.95 -10.10 2.79
CA MET A 101 -3.54 -10.48 2.83
C MET A 101 -3.33 -11.99 2.88
N LYS A 102 -4.04 -12.71 3.76
CA LYS A 102 -3.98 -14.18 3.86
C LYS A 102 -4.34 -14.87 2.55
N LYS A 103 -5.36 -14.38 1.84
CA LYS A 103 -5.71 -14.90 0.50
C LYS A 103 -4.60 -14.66 -0.53
N ALA A 104 -3.88 -13.55 -0.44
CA ALA A 104 -2.74 -13.29 -1.32
C ALA A 104 -1.63 -14.30 -1.04
N TYR A 105 -1.20 -14.43 0.22
CA TYR A 105 -0.15 -15.35 0.64
C TYR A 105 -0.48 -16.82 0.35
N ALA A 106 -1.73 -17.25 0.57
CA ALA A 106 -2.17 -18.63 0.28
C ALA A 106 -2.10 -19.02 -1.22
N LEU A 107 -2.04 -18.04 -2.13
CA LEU A 107 -1.82 -18.28 -3.56
C LEU A 107 -0.34 -18.34 -3.94
N THR A 108 0.55 -18.12 -2.96
CA THR A 108 1.99 -18.08 -3.09
C THR A 108 2.62 -19.14 -2.20
N GLY A 109 3.91 -19.40 -2.40
CA GLY A 109 4.72 -20.15 -1.43
C GLY A 109 5.56 -19.24 -0.54
N TRP A 110 5.15 -17.98 -0.39
CA TRP A 110 5.86 -16.98 0.42
C TRP A 110 5.21 -16.88 1.80
N GLU A 111 6.05 -16.66 2.81
CA GLU A 111 5.66 -16.31 4.16
C GLU A 111 5.79 -14.78 4.38
N PRO A 112 5.00 -14.18 5.29
CA PRO A 112 5.04 -12.73 5.52
C PRO A 112 6.43 -12.19 5.84
N GLN A 113 7.27 -12.95 6.55
CA GLN A 113 8.60 -12.51 6.96
C GLN A 113 9.59 -12.38 5.79
N GLU A 114 9.30 -12.96 4.63
CA GLU A 114 10.16 -12.88 3.44
C GLU A 114 10.00 -11.55 2.68
N VAL A 115 9.21 -10.61 3.20
CA VAL A 115 8.91 -9.33 2.55
C VAL A 115 9.77 -8.20 3.11
N ASP A 116 10.57 -7.56 2.25
CA ASP A 116 11.42 -6.42 2.61
C ASP A 116 10.65 -5.09 2.70
N LEU A 117 9.60 -4.94 1.88
CA LEU A 117 8.83 -3.70 1.71
C LEU A 117 7.33 -3.97 1.54
N ILE A 118 6.52 -3.33 2.38
CA ILE A 118 5.09 -3.20 2.18
C ILE A 118 4.77 -1.77 1.79
N GLU A 119 4.32 -1.60 0.55
CA GLU A 119 3.66 -0.37 0.12
C GLU A 119 2.22 -0.37 0.63
N CYS A 120 2.01 0.29 1.76
CA CYS A 120 0.75 0.37 2.47
C CYS A 120 -0.26 1.28 1.76
N HIS A 121 -1.52 1.17 2.17
CA HIS A 121 -2.52 2.18 1.88
C HIS A 121 -2.15 3.53 2.49
N GLY A 122 -1.78 3.58 3.78
CA GLY A 122 -1.14 4.72 4.46
C GLY A 122 -1.66 6.08 4.02
N THR A 123 -2.82 6.47 4.54
CA THR A 123 -3.52 7.70 4.12
C THR A 123 -3.16 8.91 4.97
N GLY A 124 -2.45 8.73 6.08
CA GLY A 124 -2.21 9.79 7.05
C GLY A 124 -3.41 10.02 7.98
N THR A 125 -4.43 9.16 7.92
CA THR A 125 -5.57 9.25 8.85
C THR A 125 -5.23 8.51 10.15
N PRO A 126 -5.37 9.13 11.33
CA PRO A 126 -4.96 8.51 12.60
C PRO A 126 -5.57 7.13 12.85
N LEU A 127 -6.87 6.98 12.58
CA LEU A 127 -7.56 5.70 12.78
C LEU A 127 -7.18 4.67 11.71
N GLY A 128 -7.07 5.09 10.45
CA GLY A 128 -6.78 4.21 9.32
C GLY A 128 -5.37 3.63 9.41
N ASP A 129 -4.37 4.49 9.62
CA ASP A 129 -2.97 4.09 9.71
C ASP A 129 -2.74 3.18 10.95
N LYS A 130 -3.34 3.51 12.10
CA LYS A 130 -3.31 2.63 13.28
C LYS A 130 -3.90 1.26 12.98
N LYS A 131 -5.05 1.22 12.29
CA LYS A 131 -5.73 -0.04 11.96
C LYS A 131 -4.88 -0.88 11.01
N GLU A 132 -4.29 -0.24 9.99
CA GLU A 132 -3.46 -0.90 9.00
C GLU A 132 -2.21 -1.55 9.64
N VAL A 133 -1.49 -0.81 10.48
CA VAL A 133 -0.32 -1.36 11.20
C VAL A 133 -0.73 -2.49 12.14
N ALA A 134 -1.84 -2.37 12.87
CA ALA A 134 -2.33 -3.43 13.74
C ALA A 134 -2.68 -4.72 12.95
N SER A 135 -3.27 -4.59 11.76
CA SER A 135 -3.56 -5.74 10.90
C SER A 135 -2.28 -6.40 10.39
N LEU A 136 -1.26 -5.62 10.04
CA LEU A 136 0.05 -6.15 9.65
C LEU A 136 0.74 -6.88 10.81
N GLN A 137 0.71 -6.30 12.02
CA GLN A 137 1.26 -6.92 13.23
C GLN A 137 0.57 -8.25 13.55
N ALA A 138 -0.76 -8.30 13.46
CA ALA A 138 -1.50 -9.55 13.64
C ALA A 138 -1.09 -10.62 12.61
N LEU A 139 -0.91 -10.23 11.33
CA LEU A 139 -0.44 -11.15 10.30
C LEU A 139 0.96 -11.71 10.60
N TRP A 140 1.89 -10.85 11.03
CA TRP A 140 3.26 -11.26 11.38
C TRP A 140 3.29 -12.16 12.62
N GLN A 141 2.50 -11.84 13.63
CA GLN A 141 2.40 -12.64 14.86
C GLN A 141 1.84 -14.03 14.57
N GLU A 142 0.78 -14.15 13.77
CA GLU A 142 0.21 -15.44 13.38
C GLU A 142 1.20 -16.31 12.60
N ALA A 143 2.08 -15.70 11.80
CA ALA A 143 3.12 -16.40 11.06
C ALA A 143 4.34 -16.77 11.93
N GLY A 144 4.34 -16.45 13.23
CA GLY A 144 5.44 -16.78 14.15
C GLY A 144 6.73 -15.97 13.91
N ALA A 145 6.62 -14.81 13.26
CA ALA A 145 7.76 -13.94 12.97
C ALA A 145 8.41 -13.42 14.25
N GLN A 146 9.73 -13.55 14.38
CA GLN A 146 10.51 -12.81 15.37
C GLN A 146 11.53 -11.92 14.67
N SER A 147 11.39 -10.60 14.83
CA SER A 147 12.47 -9.61 14.62
C SER A 147 13.18 -9.64 13.26
N GLU A 148 12.44 -9.75 12.15
CA GLU A 148 12.94 -9.34 10.83
C GLU A 148 12.32 -7.98 10.48
N GLU A 149 13.15 -7.02 10.05
CA GLU A 149 12.73 -5.64 9.81
C GLU A 149 12.13 -5.48 8.40
N CYS A 150 10.81 -5.58 8.31
CA CYS A 150 10.04 -5.23 7.12
C CYS A 150 9.82 -3.71 7.08
N VAL A 151 10.21 -3.04 6.00
CA VAL A 151 9.91 -1.62 5.83
C VAL A 151 8.46 -1.45 5.40
N ILE A 152 7.77 -0.50 6.03
CA ILE A 152 6.47 -0.03 5.58
C ILE A 152 6.54 1.41 5.11
N GLY A 153 5.73 1.75 4.12
CA GLY A 153 5.65 3.13 3.63
C GLY A 153 4.47 3.36 2.71
N SER A 154 4.29 4.59 2.27
CA SER A 154 3.20 4.96 1.35
C SER A 154 3.62 6.06 0.38
N VAL A 155 3.37 5.86 -0.91
CA VAL A 155 3.58 6.85 -1.98
C VAL A 155 2.69 8.08 -1.79
N LYS A 156 1.61 7.97 -1.02
CA LYS A 156 0.68 9.09 -0.77
C LYS A 156 1.34 10.24 -0.02
N SER A 157 2.39 9.95 0.74
CA SER A 157 3.23 10.99 1.35
C SER A 157 3.89 11.92 0.33
N MET A 158 4.13 11.45 -0.90
CA MET A 158 4.84 12.21 -1.95
C MET A 158 3.91 12.86 -2.96
N ILE A 159 2.79 12.21 -3.28
CA ILE A 159 1.90 12.61 -4.40
C ILE A 159 0.42 12.72 -4.00
N GLY A 160 0.10 12.57 -2.71
CA GLY A 160 -1.27 12.53 -2.22
C GLY A 160 -2.01 11.24 -2.56
N HIS A 161 -3.28 11.19 -2.15
CA HIS A 161 -4.17 10.08 -2.41
C HIS A 161 -4.79 10.20 -3.81
N LEU A 162 -4.25 9.42 -4.74
CA LEU A 162 -4.68 9.34 -6.14
C LEU A 162 -6.00 8.58 -6.36
N LEU A 163 -6.83 8.41 -5.33
CA LEU A 163 -8.11 7.67 -5.39
C LEU A 163 -8.02 6.37 -6.22
N THR A 164 -8.67 6.34 -7.38
CA THR A 164 -8.72 5.23 -8.35
C THR A 164 -7.39 4.86 -9.00
N ALA A 165 -6.38 5.74 -8.95
CA ALA A 165 -5.02 5.50 -9.42
C ALA A 165 -4.02 5.21 -8.29
N ALA A 166 -4.46 5.14 -7.03
CA ALA A 166 -3.56 4.93 -5.89
C ALA A 166 -2.81 3.59 -5.95
N SER A 167 -3.47 2.52 -6.39
CA SER A 167 -2.87 1.18 -6.47
C SER A 167 -1.76 1.10 -7.52
N VAL A 168 -1.97 1.67 -8.70
CA VAL A 168 -0.95 1.65 -9.77
C VAL A 168 0.25 2.54 -9.42
N ALA A 169 0.04 3.66 -8.72
CA ALA A 169 1.13 4.47 -8.21
C ALA A 169 2.00 3.72 -7.19
N GLY A 170 1.38 3.01 -6.24
CA GLY A 170 2.08 2.15 -5.28
C GLY A 170 2.85 1.02 -5.97
N LEU A 171 2.22 0.35 -6.96
CA LEU A 171 2.87 -0.69 -7.76
C LEU A 171 4.12 -0.14 -8.49
N ILE A 172 4.01 1.04 -9.11
CA ILE A 172 5.16 1.68 -9.79
C ILE A 172 6.28 1.99 -8.79
N LYS A 173 5.96 2.51 -7.59
CA LYS A 173 6.97 2.73 -6.54
C LYS A 173 7.70 1.44 -6.17
N VAL A 174 6.98 0.32 -5.97
CA VAL A 174 7.59 -0.98 -5.65
C VAL A 174 8.50 -1.46 -6.79
N LEU A 175 8.03 -1.40 -8.05
CA LEU A 175 8.84 -1.81 -9.20
C LEU A 175 10.11 -0.96 -9.36
N LEU A 176 10.02 0.35 -9.11
CA LEU A 176 11.18 1.24 -9.11
C LEU A 176 12.13 0.92 -7.95
N SER A 177 11.61 0.61 -6.76
CA SER A 177 12.41 0.19 -5.60
C SER A 177 13.22 -1.07 -5.91
N MET A 178 12.59 -2.07 -6.56
CA MET A 178 13.26 -3.30 -7.02
C MET A 178 14.31 -3.00 -8.10
N LYS A 179 13.96 -2.19 -9.11
CA LYS A 179 14.86 -1.81 -10.21
C LYS A 179 16.13 -1.12 -9.70
N HIS A 180 15.97 -0.24 -8.71
CA HIS A 180 17.07 0.52 -8.14
C HIS A 180 17.74 -0.16 -6.95
N LYS A 181 17.21 -1.29 -6.46
CA LYS A 181 17.67 -1.98 -5.24
C LYS A 181 17.79 -0.99 -4.09
N THR A 182 16.69 -0.32 -3.81
CA THR A 182 16.64 0.74 -2.81
C THR A 182 15.25 0.78 -2.21
N LEU A 183 15.19 0.71 -0.90
CA LEU A 183 13.99 0.91 -0.11
C LEU A 183 13.79 2.41 0.12
N PRO A 184 12.72 3.00 -0.44
CA PRO A 184 12.51 4.44 -0.44
C PRO A 184 12.01 4.94 0.92
N PRO A 185 12.28 6.21 1.28
CA PRO A 185 11.69 6.81 2.46
C PRO A 185 10.19 7.06 2.28
N THR A 186 9.52 7.28 3.40
CA THR A 186 8.18 7.86 3.46
C THR A 186 8.33 9.35 3.78
N ALA A 187 7.83 10.22 2.91
CA ALA A 187 7.92 11.66 3.14
C ALA A 187 7.08 12.06 4.37
N HIS A 188 7.46 13.16 5.02
CA HIS A 188 6.76 13.72 6.18
C HIS A 188 6.71 12.81 7.42
N PHE A 189 7.52 11.74 7.46
CA PHE A 189 7.70 10.91 8.64
C PHE A 189 8.91 11.36 9.47
N SER A 190 8.70 11.53 10.77
CA SER A 190 9.70 11.84 11.80
C SER A 190 9.64 10.83 12.94
N SER A 191 8.45 10.54 13.48
CA SER A 191 8.26 9.61 14.58
C SER A 191 6.82 9.10 14.63
N PRO A 192 6.59 7.83 15.01
CA PRO A 192 5.23 7.31 15.13
C PRO A 192 4.50 7.91 16.34
N PRO A 193 3.16 7.99 16.32
CA PRO A 193 2.38 8.30 17.52
C PRO A 193 2.41 7.12 18.50
N GLU A 194 2.18 7.38 19.80
CA GLU A 194 2.07 6.33 20.85
C GLU A 194 1.02 5.26 20.52
N SER A 195 0.02 5.62 19.73
CA SER A 195 -1.07 4.73 19.31
C SER A 195 -0.67 3.71 18.25
N ILE A 196 0.51 3.85 17.64
CA ILE A 196 1.10 2.96 16.64
C ILE A 196 2.45 2.46 17.19
N PRO A 197 2.47 1.31 17.89
CA PRO A 197 3.68 0.79 18.50
C PRO A 197 4.58 0.15 17.44
N LEU A 198 5.39 0.97 16.75
CA LEU A 198 6.42 0.48 15.84
C LEU A 198 7.67 -0.01 16.59
N GLU A 199 7.98 0.60 17.73
CA GLU A 199 9.12 0.21 18.56
C GLU A 199 8.95 -1.24 19.07
N GLY A 200 9.95 -2.08 18.84
CA GLY A 200 9.91 -3.51 19.15
C GLY A 200 9.02 -4.35 18.22
N SER A 201 8.39 -3.74 17.21
CA SER A 201 7.65 -4.44 16.17
C SER A 201 8.57 -4.84 14.99
N PRO A 202 8.16 -5.78 14.12
CA PRO A 202 8.93 -6.14 12.92
C PRO A 202 8.88 -5.06 11.82
N PHE A 203 8.22 -3.92 12.06
CA PHE A 203 8.02 -2.88 11.06
C PHE A 203 8.78 -1.60 11.38
N SER A 204 9.37 -1.00 10.35
CA SER A 204 9.96 0.33 10.43
C SER A 204 9.50 1.21 9.27
N VAL A 205 9.50 2.53 9.51
CA VAL A 205 9.24 3.55 8.49
C VAL A 205 10.53 4.34 8.28
N LEU A 206 10.98 4.39 7.03
CA LEU A 206 12.24 5.05 6.69
C LEU A 206 12.05 6.56 6.48
N SER A 207 12.91 7.36 7.12
CA SER A 207 13.05 8.81 6.86
C SER A 207 14.12 9.12 5.80
N ALA A 208 14.97 8.15 5.47
CA ALA A 208 15.96 8.20 4.41
C ALA A 208 16.03 6.86 3.67
N SER A 209 16.37 6.88 2.38
CA SER A 209 16.48 5.65 1.59
C SER A 209 17.59 4.73 2.12
N ARG A 210 17.35 3.41 2.09
CA ARG A 210 18.39 2.39 2.33
C ARG A 210 18.55 1.47 1.11
N PRO A 211 19.74 0.92 0.84
CA PRO A 211 19.91 -0.15 -0.16
C PRO A 211 19.00 -1.35 0.12
#